data_AF-A0A2D6AAX0-F1
#
_entry.id   AF-A0A2D6AAX0-F1
#
_cell.length_a   1.000
_cell.length_b   1.000
_cell.length_c   1.000
_cell.angle_alpha   90.00
_cell.angle_beta   90.00
_cell.angle_gamma   90.00
#
_symmetry.space_group_name_H-M   'P 1'
#
loop_
_entity.id
_entity.type
_entity.pdbx_description
1 polymer ?
#
loop_
_entity_poly.entity_id
_entity_poly.type
_entity_poly.pdbx_seq_one_letter_code
_entity_poly.pdbx_strand_id
1 'polypeptide(L)'
;MVGLAGLSCLYLGWFRWAFKRKGIAPTIDLWETPEQTWKTVFAVGLVFLFSVKFLTVFGLNQYVPEPTGMILTLLGLMTVLNAVYVGLLTVGPLAQSSEEE
;
A
#
# COMPACT_ATOMS: atom_id res chain seq x y z
N MET A 1 21.11 12.42 -6.45
CA MET A 1 20.46 12.02 -7.74
C MET A 1 20.40 10.51 -7.94
N VAL A 2 21.42 9.74 -7.57
CA VAL A 2 21.44 8.26 -7.74
C VAL A 2 20.33 7.53 -6.97
N GLY A 3 20.01 7.97 -5.75
CA GLY A 3 18.95 7.33 -4.95
C GLY A 3 17.55 7.44 -5.57
N LEU A 4 17.24 8.56 -6.23
CA LEU A 4 15.93 8.77 -6.86
C LEU A 4 15.77 7.85 -8.08
N ALA A 5 16.83 7.74 -8.90
CA ALA A 5 16.85 6.85 -10.06
C ALA A 5 16.73 5.36 -9.64
N GLY A 6 17.38 4.97 -8.55
CA GLY A 6 17.25 3.62 -7.96
C GLY A 6 15.82 3.34 -7.50
N LEU A 7 15.19 4.28 -6.81
CA LEU A 7 13.80 4.15 -6.34
C LEU A 7 12.81 4.04 -7.50
N SER A 8 13.00 4.85 -8.55
CA SER A 8 12.18 4.79 -9.77
C SER A 8 12.32 3.44 -10.47
N CYS A 9 13.53 2.89 -10.56
CA CYS A 9 13.77 1.60 -11.20
C CYS A 9 13.16 0.45 -10.39
N LEU A 10 13.27 0.51 -9.05
CA LEU A 10 12.65 -0.47 -8.15
C LEU A 10 11.11 -0.45 -8.27
N TYR A 11 10.51 0.73 -8.29
CA TYR A 11 9.07 0.91 -8.48
C TYR A 11 8.61 0.32 -9.82
N LEU A 12 9.30 0.65 -10.92
CA LEU A 12 8.99 0.13 -12.25
C LEU A 12 9.16 -1.39 -12.34
N GLY A 13 10.16 -1.95 -11.66
CA GLY A 13 10.39 -3.40 -11.59
C GLY A 13 9.28 -4.14 -10.86
N TRP A 14 8.90 -3.65 -9.66
CA TRP A 14 7.77 -4.19 -8.92
C TRP A 14 6.46 -4.05 -9.69
N PHE A 15 6.22 -2.89 -10.33
CA PHE A 15 5.03 -2.65 -11.13
C PHE A 15 4.90 -3.63 -12.31
N ARG A 16 6.00 -3.84 -13.06
CA ARG A 16 6.03 -4.81 -14.17
C ARG A 16 5.81 -6.25 -13.70
N TRP A 17 6.30 -6.59 -12.51
CA TRP A 17 6.13 -7.92 -11.93
C TRP A 17 4.70 -8.13 -11.43
N ALA A 18 4.12 -7.15 -10.73
CA ALA A 18 2.78 -7.23 -10.15
C ALA A 18 1.67 -7.22 -11.20
N PHE A 19 1.77 -6.40 -12.25
CA PHE A 19 0.69 -6.20 -13.22
C PHE A 19 0.89 -6.90 -14.56
N LYS A 20 2.08 -7.47 -14.83
CA LYS A 20 2.46 -8.17 -16.09
C LYS A 20 2.10 -7.44 -17.41
N ARG A 21 1.68 -6.17 -17.37
CA ARG A 21 1.36 -5.30 -18.51
C ARG A 21 2.24 -4.05 -18.51
N LYS A 22 2.49 -3.50 -19.70
CA LYS A 22 3.19 -2.21 -19.89
C LYS A 22 2.23 -1.07 -19.57
N GLY A 23 2.32 -0.53 -18.35
CA GLY A 23 1.62 0.67 -17.89
C GLY A 23 2.47 1.39 -16.84
N ILE A 24 2.09 2.61 -16.44
CA ILE A 24 2.77 3.39 -15.39
C ILE A 24 1.82 3.69 -14.22
N ALA A 25 0.50 3.54 -14.44
CA ALA A 25 -0.53 3.77 -13.44
C ALA A 25 -1.39 2.50 -13.29
N PRO A 26 -1.66 2.03 -12.06
CA PRO A 26 -2.61 0.95 -11.83
C PRO A 26 -4.02 1.54 -11.98
N THR A 27 -4.66 1.33 -13.11
CA THR A 27 -6.10 1.55 -13.25
C THR A 27 -6.84 0.46 -12.48
N ILE A 28 -7.91 0.81 -11.77
CA ILE A 28 -8.75 -0.10 -10.95
C ILE A 28 -9.19 -1.34 -11.74
N ASP A 29 -9.33 -1.19 -13.07
CA ASP A 29 -9.68 -2.20 -14.06
C ASP A 29 -8.66 -3.37 -14.23
N LEU A 30 -7.46 -3.28 -13.61
CA LEU A 30 -6.47 -4.36 -13.62
C LEU A 30 -6.47 -5.23 -12.35
N TRP A 31 -7.32 -4.95 -11.37
CA TRP A 31 -7.43 -5.78 -10.17
C TRP A 31 -8.36 -6.97 -10.45
N GLU A 32 -7.76 -8.13 -10.74
CA GLU A 32 -8.46 -9.36 -11.12
C GLU A 32 -9.41 -9.89 -10.00
N THR A 33 -9.10 -9.60 -8.73
CA THR A 33 -9.91 -9.95 -7.55
C THR A 33 -9.84 -8.87 -6.47
N PRO A 34 -10.58 -7.77 -6.60
CA PRO A 34 -10.43 -6.62 -5.72
C PRO A 34 -10.96 -6.88 -4.29
N GLU A 35 -11.86 -7.86 -4.12
CA GLU A 35 -12.40 -8.29 -2.83
C GLU A 35 -11.39 -8.99 -1.90
N GLN A 36 -10.40 -9.69 -2.44
CA GLN A 36 -9.35 -10.34 -1.63
C GLN A 36 -8.16 -9.43 -1.38
N THR A 37 -7.79 -8.62 -2.38
CA THR A 37 -6.57 -7.81 -2.31
C THR A 37 -6.71 -6.67 -1.30
N TRP A 38 -7.89 -6.06 -1.12
CA TRP A 38 -8.05 -4.97 -0.15
C TRP A 38 -7.79 -5.41 1.30
N LYS A 39 -8.19 -6.63 1.68
CA LYS A 39 -7.96 -7.18 3.02
C LYS A 39 -6.47 -7.39 3.28
N THR A 40 -5.73 -7.90 2.29
CA THR A 40 -4.28 -8.08 2.38
C THR A 40 -3.56 -6.74 2.49
N VAL A 41 -3.95 -5.75 1.69
CA VAL A 41 -3.34 -4.41 1.73
C VAL A 41 -3.63 -3.71 3.06
N PHE A 42 -4.86 -3.86 3.58
CA PHE A 42 -5.21 -3.38 4.92
C PHE A 42 -4.34 -4.02 6.00
N ALA A 43 -4.16 -5.34 5.95
CA ALA A 43 -3.30 -6.06 6.88
C ALA A 43 -1.84 -5.59 6.80
N VAL A 44 -1.30 -5.35 5.60
CA VAL A 44 0.05 -4.79 5.40
C VAL A 44 0.16 -3.39 6.01
N GLY A 45 -0.84 -2.52 5.80
CA GLY A 45 -0.88 -1.20 6.42
C GLY A 45 -0.88 -1.28 7.95
N LEU A 46 -1.63 -2.23 8.51
CA LEU A 46 -1.66 -2.51 9.95
C LEU A 46 -0.29 -2.97 10.46
N VAL A 47 0.39 -3.86 9.74
CA VAL A 47 1.75 -4.35 10.06
C VAL A 47 2.73 -3.20 10.12
N PHE A 48 2.67 -2.23 9.21
CA PHE A 48 3.53 -1.04 9.26
C PHE A 48 3.30 -0.21 10.54
N LEU A 49 2.04 -0.01 10.92
CA LEU A 49 1.71 0.71 12.17
C LEU A 49 2.16 -0.05 13.42
N PHE A 50 1.94 -1.38 13.45
CA PHE A 50 2.42 -2.22 14.54
C PHE A 50 3.94 -2.27 14.62
N SER A 51 4.64 -2.22 13.48
CA SER A 51 6.10 -2.20 13.42
C SER A 51 6.67 -0.97 14.10
N VAL A 52 6.03 0.20 13.96
CA VAL A 52 6.42 1.42 14.69
C VAL A 52 6.31 1.21 16.20
N LYS A 53 5.17 0.69 16.66
CA LYS A 53 4.94 0.40 18.08
C LYS A 53 5.92 -0.63 18.63
N PHE A 54 6.24 -1.65 17.84
CA PHE A 54 7.23 -2.67 18.18
C PHE A 54 8.63 -2.06 18.32
N LEU A 55 9.04 -1.19 17.39
CA LEU A 55 10.34 -0.51 17.41
C LEU A 55 10.52 0.35 18.66
N THR A 56 9.47 1.05 19.07
CA THR A 56 9.44 1.85 20.30
C THR A 56 9.53 0.99 21.56
N VAL A 57 8.77 -0.11 21.63
CA VAL A 57 8.73 -1.00 22.80
C VAL A 57 10.06 -1.75 22.99
N PHE A 58 10.69 -2.19 21.90
CA PHE A 58 11.98 -2.91 21.96
C PHE A 58 13.19 -1.96 22.05
N GLY A 59 12.97 -0.64 22.08
CA GLY A 59 14.06 0.34 22.22
C GLY A 59 15.05 0.35 21.04
N LEU A 60 14.65 -0.17 19.88
CA LEU A 60 15.49 -0.26 18.67
C LEU A 60 15.71 1.09 17.98
N ASN A 61 15.20 2.18 18.57
CA ASN A 61 15.35 3.55 18.08
C ASN A 61 16.82 4.00 17.93
N GLN A 62 17.76 3.29 18.58
CA GLN A 62 19.20 3.56 18.49
C GLN A 62 19.83 3.00 17.20
N TYR A 63 19.19 2.01 16.58
CA TYR A 63 19.66 1.36 15.35
C TYR A 63 19.00 1.90 14.08
N VAL A 64 17.95 2.71 14.22
CA VAL A 64 17.21 3.27 13.09
C VAL A 64 17.31 4.80 13.07
N PRO A 65 17.31 5.44 11.88
CA PRO A 65 17.27 6.90 11.80
C PRO A 65 16.04 7.47 12.51
N GLU A 66 16.20 8.63 13.15
CA GLU A 66 15.14 9.35 13.85
C GLU A 66 13.82 9.53 13.05
N PRO A 67 13.82 9.81 11.72
CA PRO A 67 12.56 9.96 10.96
C PRO A 67 11.88 8.63 10.59
N THR A 68 12.44 7.48 10.93
CA THR A 68 11.92 6.16 10.50
C THR A 68 10.50 5.92 11.01
N GLY A 69 10.22 6.27 12.26
CA GLY A 69 8.88 6.15 12.83
C GLY A 69 7.84 7.01 12.09
N MET A 70 8.21 8.22 11.68
CA MET A 70 7.34 9.11 10.91
C MET A 70 7.04 8.54 9.52
N ILE A 71 8.07 8.06 8.81
CA ILE A 71 7.93 7.49 7.46
C ILE A 71 7.07 6.22 7.50
N LEU A 72 7.31 5.31 8.45
CA LEU A 72 6.53 4.08 8.60
C LEU A 72 5.07 4.37 8.97
N THR A 73 4.83 5.35 9.84
CA THR A 73 3.47 5.76 10.21
C THR A 73 2.73 6.32 9.00
N LEU A 74 3.39 7.19 8.23
CA LEU A 74 2.81 7.78 7.02
C LEU A 74 2.51 6.72 5.96
N LEU A 75 3.43 5.78 5.74
CA LEU A 75 3.24 4.65 4.83
C LEU A 75 2.08 3.75 5.28
N GLY A 76 2.01 3.44 6.58
CA GLY A 76 0.92 2.66 7.18
C GLY A 76 -0.44 3.31 6.99
N LEU A 77 -0.57 4.60 7.33
CA LEU A 77 -1.81 5.36 7.15
C LEU A 77 -2.22 5.47 5.67
N MET A 78 -1.29 5.78 4.77
CA MET A 78 -1.56 5.83 3.32
C MET A 78 -2.08 4.48 2.80
N THR A 79 -1.45 3.39 3.22
CA THR A 79 -1.81 2.03 2.80
C THR A 79 -3.19 1.64 3.35
N VAL A 80 -3.46 1.93 4.63
CA VAL A 80 -4.77 1.70 5.25
C VAL A 80 -5.86 2.50 4.54
N LEU A 81 -5.62 3.79 4.28
CA LEU A 81 -6.60 4.64 3.61
C LEU A 81 -6.92 4.14 2.20
N ASN A 82 -5.91 3.71 1.45
CA ASN A 82 -6.09 3.11 0.11
C ASN A 82 -6.88 1.80 0.20
N ALA A 83 -6.54 0.92 1.13
CA ALA A 83 -7.28 -0.34 1.34
C ALA A 83 -8.74 -0.10 1.75
N VAL A 84 -9.00 0.88 2.62
CA VAL A 84 -10.35 1.29 3.02
C VAL A 84 -11.11 1.84 1.82
N TYR A 85 -10.49 2.69 0.99
CA TYR A 85 -11.10 3.21 -0.23
C TYR A 85 -11.52 2.09 -1.20
N VAL A 86 -10.61 1.16 -1.48
CA VAL A 86 -10.92 -0.01 -2.33
C VAL A 86 -11.97 -0.91 -1.68
N GLY A 87 -11.94 -1.09 -0.36
CA GLY A 87 -12.96 -1.82 0.40
C GLY A 87 -14.34 -1.19 0.30
N LEU A 88 -14.43 0.15 0.39
CA LEU A 88 -15.67 0.90 0.19
C LEU A 88 -16.20 0.81 -1.24
N LEU A 89 -15.30 0.73 -2.23
CA LEU A 89 -15.65 0.58 -3.64
C LEU A 89 -16.08 -0.86 -4.00
N THR A 90 -15.61 -1.87 -3.27
CA THR A 90 -15.89 -3.28 -3.58
C THR A 90 -17.03 -3.88 -2.75
N VAL A 91 -17.15 -3.49 -1.48
CA VAL A 91 -18.09 -4.07 -0.51
C VAL A 91 -19.01 -3.02 0.12
N GLY A 92 -18.63 -1.74 0.05
CA GLY A 92 -19.36 -0.65 0.69
C GLY A 92 -20.53 -0.10 -0.15
N PRO A 93 -21.31 0.86 0.39
CA PRO A 93 -22.45 1.50 -0.29
C PRO A 93 -22.08 2.35 -1.51
N LEU A 94 -20.79 2.45 -1.82
CA LEU A 94 -20.23 3.10 -3.01
C LEU A 94 -19.84 2.10 -4.10
N ALA A 95 -19.99 0.79 -3.85
CA ALA A 95 -19.92 -0.20 -4.90
C ALA A 95 -20.96 0.17 -5.95
N GLN A 96 -20.49 0.45 -7.17
CA GLN A 96 -21.39 0.70 -8.29
C GLN A 96 -22.35 -0.47 -8.35
N SER A 97 -23.63 -0.21 -8.05
CA SER A 97 -24.70 -1.13 -8.36
C SER A 97 -24.56 -1.43 -9.85
N SER A 98 -24.27 -2.69 -10.15
CA SER A 98 -24.46 -3.30 -11.45
C SER A 98 -25.93 -3.10 -11.84
N GLU A 99 -26.22 -1.95 -12.43
CA GLU A 99 -27.46 -1.59 -13.09
C GLU A 99 -27.13 -0.90 -14.42
N GLU A 100 -26.16 -1.47 -15.13
CA GLU A 100 -25.86 -1.22 -16.54
C GLU A 100 -24.99 -2.37 -17.06
N GLU A 101 -25.59 -3.57 -17.17
CA GLU A 101 -25.42 -4.52 -18.29
C GLU A 101 -26.52 -5.58 -18.26
#